data_AF-A0A6L6X4E3-F1
#
_entry.id   AF-A0A6L6X4E3-F1
#
_cell.length_a   1.000
_cell.length_b   1.000
_cell.length_c   1.000
_cell.angle_alpha   90.00
_cell.angle_beta   90.00
_cell.angle_gamma   90.00
#
_symmetry.space_group_name_H-M   'P 1'
#
loop_
_entity.id
_entity.type
_entity.pdbx_description
1 polymer ?
#
loop_
_entity_poly.entity_id
_entity_poly.type
_entity_poly.pdbx_seq_one_letter_code
_entity_poly.pdbx_strand_id
1 'polypeptide(L)'
;MFAAGTAGTAHAATTDRTGTTAHTATTATTAHAATVAQVENAAPAVAFGTLPPEEQEQLRQIAAAIWPDQAAGWDMNTDVADVLSRATGEILRCSEAFALVPRPPGFLPGLGYLRAYWKQLRDYFLVVKENRTYRVCVVNAARNHRTAMELASMGV
;
A
#
# COMPACT_ATOMS: atom_id res chain seq x y z
N MET A 1 28.53 34.75 -16.30
CA MET A 1 28.83 35.75 -15.26
C MET A 1 27.86 35.53 -14.10
N PHE A 2 28.41 35.34 -12.91
CA PHE A 2 27.73 35.11 -11.63
C PHE A 2 27.26 36.43 -11.01
N ALA A 3 26.09 36.42 -10.35
CA ALA A 3 25.72 37.16 -9.12
C ALA A 3 24.29 36.68 -8.72
N ALA A 4 24.03 35.97 -7.62
CA ALA A 4 24.23 36.21 -6.17
C ALA A 4 23.16 37.11 -5.51
N GLY A 5 22.55 36.60 -4.43
CA GLY A 5 21.89 37.34 -3.33
C GLY A 5 20.35 37.23 -3.28
N THR A 6 19.72 36.33 -2.51
CA THR A 6 19.37 36.35 -1.06
C THR A 6 18.48 37.51 -0.59
N ALA A 7 17.27 37.21 -0.08
CA ALA A 7 16.67 37.69 1.19
C ALA A 7 15.13 37.54 1.23
N GLY A 8 14.56 37.34 2.42
CA GLY A 8 13.18 37.72 2.78
C GLY A 8 12.27 36.56 3.22
N THR A 9 12.39 36.03 4.44
CA THR A 9 11.63 36.37 5.66
C THR A 9 10.20 35.81 5.75
N ALA A 10 9.94 35.20 6.91
CA ALA A 10 8.75 34.50 7.35
C ALA A 10 7.51 35.40 7.53
N HIS A 11 6.33 34.79 7.45
CA HIS A 11 5.17 35.23 8.22
C HIS A 11 4.40 34.02 8.76
N ALA A 12 4.50 33.83 10.07
CA ALA A 12 3.60 33.03 10.87
C ALA A 12 2.26 33.79 11.01
N ALA A 13 1.16 33.07 10.89
CA ALA A 13 -0.16 33.56 11.28
C ALA A 13 -0.78 32.55 12.26
N THR A 14 -0.49 32.74 13.53
CA THR A 14 -1.29 32.26 14.65
C THR A 14 -2.52 33.16 14.78
N THR A 15 -3.71 32.57 14.87
CA THR A 15 -4.87 33.27 15.41
C THR A 15 -5.63 32.32 16.31
N ASP A 16 -5.36 32.49 17.60
CA ASP A 16 -6.13 32.06 18.74
C ASP A 16 -7.53 32.69 18.70
N ARG A 17 -8.57 31.92 19.01
CA ARG A 17 -9.86 32.49 19.43
C ARG A 17 -10.45 31.63 20.54
N THR A 18 -10.08 31.98 21.76
CA THR A 18 -10.82 31.71 22.99
C THR A 18 -12.30 32.11 22.85
N GLY A 19 -13.20 31.19 23.19
CA GLY A 19 -14.63 31.43 23.36
C GLY A 19 -15.16 30.60 24.53
N THR A 20 -15.03 31.16 25.73
CA THR A 20 -15.57 30.64 26.99
C THR A 20 -17.07 30.96 27.09
N THR A 21 -17.92 29.95 27.30
CA THR A 21 -19.14 30.09 28.10
C THR A 21 -19.44 28.78 28.82
N ALA A 22 -19.35 28.84 30.15
CA ALA A 22 -19.74 27.80 31.07
C ALA A 22 -21.27 27.83 31.30
N HIS A 23 -21.91 26.67 31.32
CA HIS A 23 -23.22 26.50 31.94
C HIS A 23 -23.20 25.33 32.94
N THR A 24 -23.48 25.73 34.17
CA THR A 24 -24.00 25.05 35.37
C THR A 24 -24.36 23.57 35.34
N ALA A 25 -23.91 22.90 36.41
CA ALA A 25 -24.21 21.55 36.87
C ALA A 25 -25.69 21.25 37.10
N THR A 26 -26.05 19.96 37.03
CA THR A 26 -27.05 19.30 37.89
C THR A 26 -26.75 17.80 37.96
N THR A 27 -26.68 17.28 39.18
CA THR A 27 -26.57 15.85 39.54
C THR A 27 -27.87 15.09 39.31
N ALA A 28 -27.80 13.86 38.81
CA ALA A 28 -28.82 12.83 39.06
C ALA A 28 -28.20 11.42 38.99
N THR A 29 -28.16 10.75 40.14
CA THR A 29 -27.88 9.33 40.32
C THR A 29 -29.08 8.51 39.87
N THR A 30 -28.88 7.52 38.99
CA THR A 30 -29.51 6.20 39.11
C THR A 30 -28.70 5.19 38.31
N ALA A 31 -28.19 4.19 39.02
CA ALA A 31 -27.64 2.98 38.44
C ALA A 31 -28.74 2.23 37.69
N HIS A 32 -28.50 1.91 36.43
CA HIS A 32 -29.18 0.81 35.75
C HIS A 32 -28.10 -0.08 35.14
N ALA A 33 -27.85 -1.19 35.83
CA ALA A 33 -27.07 -2.30 35.32
C ALA A 33 -27.86 -2.92 34.15
N ALA A 34 -27.61 -2.41 32.95
CA ALA A 34 -28.01 -3.06 31.72
C ALA A 34 -26.89 -4.02 31.30
N THR A 35 -26.97 -5.26 31.77
CA THR A 35 -26.20 -6.37 31.21
C THR A 35 -26.74 -6.65 29.81
N VAL A 36 -26.27 -5.89 28.83
CA VAL A 36 -26.43 -6.25 27.42
C VAL A 36 -25.37 -7.31 27.15
N ALA A 37 -25.81 -8.57 27.09
CA ALA A 37 -25.02 -9.66 26.55
C ALA A 37 -24.48 -9.22 25.19
N GLN A 38 -23.18 -8.99 25.12
CA GLN A 38 -22.48 -8.65 23.89
C GLN A 38 -22.60 -9.86 22.98
N VAL A 39 -23.48 -9.76 21.98
CA VAL A 39 -23.40 -10.59 20.80
C VAL A 39 -22.09 -10.17 20.13
N GLU A 40 -21.07 -11.00 20.32
CA GLU A 40 -19.73 -10.85 19.77
C GLU A 40 -19.76 -11.07 18.25
N ASN A 41 -20.48 -10.20 17.54
CA ASN A 41 -20.18 -9.93 16.14
C ASN A 41 -19.05 -8.90 16.16
N ALA A 42 -17.84 -9.40 16.39
CA ALA A 42 -16.62 -8.68 16.11
C ALA A 42 -16.56 -8.44 14.59
N ALA A 43 -17.17 -7.34 14.14
CA ALA A 43 -16.75 -6.70 12.91
C ALA A 43 -15.25 -6.38 13.09
N PRO A 44 -14.36 -6.81 12.20
CA PRO A 44 -12.94 -6.57 12.40
C PRO A 44 -12.72 -5.06 12.42
N ALA A 45 -12.12 -4.58 13.50
CA ALA A 45 -11.55 -3.24 13.54
C ALA A 45 -10.59 -3.14 12.35
N VAL A 46 -10.96 -2.35 11.34
CA VAL A 46 -10.07 -1.98 10.24
C VAL A 46 -8.93 -1.17 10.85
N ALA A 47 -7.85 -1.85 11.21
CA ALA A 47 -6.59 -1.22 11.54
C ALA A 47 -6.17 -0.38 10.34
N PHE A 48 -5.82 0.88 10.59
CA PHE A 48 -5.27 1.77 9.57
C PHE A 48 -4.01 1.11 8.99
N GLY A 49 -4.09 0.65 7.74
CA GLY A 49 -3.02 -0.07 7.04
C GLY A 49 -3.31 -1.55 6.73
N THR A 50 -4.33 -2.16 7.34
CA THR A 50 -4.65 -3.58 7.11
C THR A 50 -5.68 -3.75 6.00
N LEU A 51 -5.30 -4.46 4.93
CA LEU A 51 -6.22 -4.84 3.86
C LEU A 51 -7.17 -5.97 4.29
N PRO A 52 -8.35 -6.10 3.66
CA PRO A 52 -9.19 -7.29 3.78
C PRO A 52 -8.41 -8.56 3.40
N PRO A 53 -8.69 -9.72 4.02
CA PRO A 53 -7.91 -10.95 3.83
C PRO A 53 -7.90 -11.45 2.38
N GLU A 54 -8.98 -11.22 1.64
CA GLU A 54 -9.03 -11.52 0.21
C GLU A 54 -8.00 -10.70 -0.57
N GLU A 55 -7.94 -9.40 -0.34
CA GLU A 55 -7.04 -8.49 -1.04
C GLU A 55 -5.59 -8.79 -0.68
N GLN A 56 -5.32 -9.12 0.59
CA GLN A 56 -3.99 -9.58 1.03
C GLN A 56 -3.54 -10.81 0.25
N GLU A 57 -4.43 -11.79 0.06
CA GLU A 57 -4.11 -13.00 -0.68
C GLU A 57 -3.86 -12.72 -2.16
N GLN A 58 -4.63 -11.81 -2.77
CA GLN A 58 -4.39 -11.37 -4.15
C GLN A 58 -3.01 -10.72 -4.30
N LEU A 59 -2.63 -9.81 -3.39
CA LEU A 59 -1.30 -9.20 -3.39
C LEU A 59 -0.21 -10.24 -3.18
N ARG A 60 -0.42 -11.20 -2.27
CA ARG A 60 0.52 -12.30 -2.02
C ARG A 60 0.76 -13.15 -3.26
N GLN A 61 -0.27 -13.41 -4.07
CA GLN A 61 -0.12 -14.16 -5.31
C GLN A 61 0.69 -13.41 -6.37
N ILE A 62 0.51 -12.10 -6.48
CA ILE A 62 1.33 -11.26 -7.36
C ILE A 62 2.78 -11.23 -6.83
N ALA A 63 2.95 -10.98 -5.53
CA ALA A 63 4.26 -10.93 -4.89
C ALA A 63 5.01 -12.26 -5.03
N ALA A 64 4.35 -13.41 -4.87
CA ALA A 64 4.95 -14.73 -5.04
C ALA A 64 5.39 -15.01 -6.49
N ALA A 65 4.79 -14.35 -7.48
CA ALA A 65 5.24 -14.45 -8.87
C ALA A 65 6.59 -13.75 -9.10
N ILE A 66 6.93 -12.74 -8.28
CA ILE A 66 8.17 -11.95 -8.35
C ILE A 66 9.21 -12.45 -7.33
N TRP A 67 8.78 -12.75 -6.10
CA TRP A 67 9.58 -13.17 -4.93
C TRP A 67 9.04 -14.48 -4.32
N PRO A 68 9.25 -15.63 -4.97
CA PRO A 68 8.62 -16.89 -4.58
C PRO A 68 8.95 -17.35 -3.15
N ASP A 69 10.16 -17.07 -2.67
CA ASP A 69 10.63 -17.56 -1.36
C ASP A 69 10.31 -16.59 -0.21
N GLN A 70 10.12 -15.31 -0.51
CA GLN A 70 9.97 -14.25 0.50
C GLN A 70 8.52 -13.81 0.70
N ALA A 71 7.68 -13.90 -0.34
CA ALA A 71 6.32 -13.35 -0.31
C ALA A 71 5.42 -13.94 0.80
N ALA A 72 5.68 -15.18 1.24
CA ALA A 72 4.93 -15.81 2.32
C ALA A 72 5.22 -15.19 3.70
N GLY A 73 6.37 -14.55 3.87
CA GLY A 73 6.81 -13.96 5.15
C GLY A 73 6.44 -12.50 5.34
N TRP A 74 5.91 -11.82 4.30
CA TRP A 74 5.56 -10.41 4.36
C TRP A 74 4.11 -10.19 4.77
N ASP A 75 3.87 -9.20 5.64
CA ASP A 75 2.53 -8.68 5.90
C ASP A 75 2.04 -7.88 4.68
N MET A 76 0.84 -8.20 4.19
CA MET A 76 0.29 -7.59 2.98
C MET A 76 -0.55 -6.37 3.39
N ASN A 77 0.13 -5.26 3.62
CA ASN A 77 -0.49 -3.98 3.99
C ASN A 77 -0.52 -3.00 2.81
N THR A 78 -1.00 -1.78 3.07
CA THR A 78 -1.13 -0.75 2.04
C THR A 78 0.23 -0.28 1.50
N ASP A 79 1.26 -0.23 2.33
CA ASP A 79 2.60 0.20 1.93
C ASP A 79 3.26 -0.86 1.02
N VAL A 80 3.02 -2.14 1.33
CA VAL A 80 3.42 -3.26 0.47
C VAL A 80 2.73 -3.17 -0.89
N ALA A 81 1.45 -2.82 -0.94
CA ALA A 81 0.75 -2.60 -2.20
C ALA A 81 1.40 -1.49 -3.04
N ASP A 82 1.88 -0.42 -2.42
CA ASP A 82 2.55 0.69 -3.10
C ASP A 82 3.94 0.30 -3.65
N VAL A 83 4.74 -0.44 -2.87
CA VAL A 83 6.02 -0.98 -3.36
C VAL A 83 5.77 -1.99 -4.49
N LEU A 84 4.81 -2.91 -4.29
CA LEU A 84 4.46 -3.93 -5.28
C LEU A 84 3.96 -3.30 -6.59
N SER A 85 3.23 -2.19 -6.50
CA SER A 85 2.79 -1.45 -7.68
C SER A 85 3.96 -0.82 -8.44
N ARG A 86 4.92 -0.20 -7.73
CA ARG A 86 6.14 0.33 -8.34
C ARG A 86 6.95 -0.75 -9.03
N ALA A 87 7.16 -1.89 -8.37
CA ALA A 87 7.85 -3.05 -8.95
C ALA A 87 7.13 -3.57 -10.20
N THR A 88 5.79 -3.68 -10.15
CA THR A 88 4.96 -4.09 -11.28
C THR A 88 5.15 -3.14 -12.47
N GLY A 89 5.10 -1.84 -12.24
CA GLY A 89 5.32 -0.83 -13.27
C GLY A 89 6.73 -0.92 -13.91
N GLU A 90 7.75 -1.16 -13.10
CA GLU A 90 9.13 -1.35 -13.58
C GLU A 90 9.25 -2.58 -14.49
N ILE A 91 8.63 -3.71 -14.10
CA ILE A 91 8.63 -4.93 -14.93
C ILE A 91 7.93 -4.69 -16.26
N LEU A 92 6.74 -4.07 -16.24
CA LEU A 92 5.95 -3.78 -17.44
C LEU A 92 6.64 -2.79 -18.38
N ARG A 93 7.40 -1.85 -17.83
CA ARG A 93 8.22 -0.90 -18.61
C ARG A 93 9.45 -1.57 -19.20
N CYS A 94 10.13 -2.44 -18.45
CA CYS A 94 11.29 -3.17 -18.95
C CYS A 94 10.93 -4.11 -20.10
N SER A 95 9.74 -4.73 -20.05
CA SER A 95 9.26 -5.65 -21.09
C SER A 95 8.65 -4.97 -22.31
N GLU A 96 8.35 -3.67 -22.23
CA GLU A 96 7.80 -2.88 -23.34
C GLU A 96 8.67 -2.96 -24.60
N ALA A 97 9.99 -2.92 -24.42
CA ALA A 97 10.97 -2.98 -25.50
C ALA A 97 10.93 -4.31 -26.27
N PHE A 98 10.30 -5.34 -25.68
CA PHE A 98 10.40 -6.70 -26.17
C PHE A 98 9.05 -7.29 -26.62
N ALA A 99 7.90 -6.63 -26.42
CA ALA A 99 6.55 -6.85 -27.01
C ALA A 99 5.97 -8.28 -27.30
N LEU A 100 6.65 -9.41 -27.06
CA LEU A 100 6.14 -10.76 -27.39
C LEU A 100 5.11 -11.29 -26.38
N VAL A 101 4.97 -10.68 -25.20
CA VAL A 101 4.01 -11.13 -24.17
C VAL A 101 2.85 -10.15 -24.08
N PRO A 102 1.58 -10.62 -24.21
CA PRO A 102 0.40 -9.77 -24.06
C PRO A 102 0.43 -9.05 -22.71
N ARG A 103 0.54 -7.71 -22.76
CA ARG A 103 0.57 -6.87 -21.56
C ARG A 103 -0.85 -6.65 -21.03
N PRO A 104 -1.01 -6.50 -19.70
CA PRO A 104 -2.25 -5.99 -19.15
C PRO A 104 -2.57 -4.60 -19.73
N PRO A 105 -3.84 -4.29 -20.04
CA PRO A 105 -4.21 -3.01 -20.63
C PRO A 105 -4.10 -1.87 -19.62
N GLY A 106 -3.37 -0.81 -19.99
CA GLY A 106 -3.33 0.46 -19.24
C GLY A 106 -2.88 0.32 -17.78
N PHE A 107 -1.57 0.25 -17.54
CA PHE A 107 -1.04 0.21 -16.17
C PHE A 107 -1.32 1.52 -15.42
N LEU A 108 -2.04 1.41 -14.29
CA LEU A 108 -2.26 2.49 -13.34
C LEU A 108 -1.62 2.08 -12.01
N PRO A 109 -0.66 2.85 -11.45
CA PRO A 109 -0.06 2.50 -10.17
C PRO A 109 -1.09 2.62 -9.03
N GLY A 110 -0.95 1.77 -8.03
CA GLY A 110 -1.76 1.71 -6.82
C GLY A 110 -2.48 0.38 -6.60
N LEU A 111 -2.98 0.22 -5.36
CA LEU A 111 -3.68 -0.97 -4.89
C LEU A 111 -4.91 -1.34 -5.73
N GLY A 112 -5.69 -0.34 -6.20
CA GLY A 112 -6.91 -0.58 -6.97
C GLY A 112 -6.64 -1.36 -8.26
N TYR A 113 -5.54 -1.04 -8.95
CA TYR A 113 -5.14 -1.76 -10.16
C TYR A 113 -4.62 -3.16 -9.86
N LEU A 114 -3.78 -3.31 -8.83
CA LEU A 114 -3.25 -4.61 -8.42
C LEU A 114 -4.37 -5.60 -8.12
N ARG A 115 -5.43 -5.17 -7.42
CA ARG A 115 -6.61 -6.01 -7.13
C ARG A 115 -7.47 -6.26 -8.36
N ALA A 116 -7.74 -5.25 -9.18
CA ALA A 116 -8.56 -5.45 -10.37
C ALA A 116 -7.93 -6.45 -11.37
N TYR A 117 -6.60 -6.46 -11.44
CA TYR A 117 -5.85 -7.21 -12.46
C TYR A 117 -4.95 -8.31 -11.88
N TRP A 118 -5.14 -8.73 -10.63
CA TRP A 118 -4.21 -9.62 -9.92
C TRP A 118 -3.92 -10.93 -10.67
N LYS A 119 -4.94 -11.55 -11.27
CA LYS A 119 -4.80 -12.81 -12.05
C LYS A 119 -3.92 -12.58 -13.28
N GLN A 120 -4.22 -11.52 -14.02
CA GLN A 120 -3.50 -11.17 -15.24
C GLN A 120 -2.04 -10.83 -14.93
N LEU A 121 -1.79 -10.09 -13.84
CA LEU A 121 -0.44 -9.75 -13.39
C LEU A 121 0.36 -10.98 -12.97
N ARG A 122 -0.24 -11.85 -12.15
CA ARG A 122 0.37 -13.11 -11.75
C ARG A 122 0.75 -13.95 -12.96
N ASP A 123 -0.21 -14.22 -13.84
CA ASP A 123 0.00 -15.09 -15.01
C ASP A 123 1.03 -14.47 -15.97
N TYR A 124 0.98 -13.16 -16.16
CA TYR A 124 1.98 -12.42 -16.91
C TYR A 124 3.39 -12.61 -16.33
N PHE A 125 3.58 -12.41 -15.02
CA PHE A 125 4.88 -12.57 -14.39
C PHE A 125 5.39 -14.02 -14.44
N LEU A 126 4.49 -15.01 -14.34
CA LEU A 126 4.85 -16.42 -14.51
C LEU A 126 5.38 -16.71 -15.93
N VAL A 127 4.74 -16.19 -16.97
CA VAL A 127 5.22 -16.34 -18.36
C VAL A 127 6.53 -15.60 -18.59
N VAL A 128 6.63 -14.36 -18.08
CA VAL A 128 7.80 -13.50 -18.25
C VAL A 128 9.04 -14.08 -17.57
N LYS A 129 8.90 -14.66 -16.38
CA LYS A 129 10.04 -15.25 -15.65
C LYS A 129 10.56 -16.53 -16.32
N GLU A 130 9.69 -17.27 -17.02
CA GLU A 130 10.05 -18.49 -17.77
C GLU A 130 10.79 -18.16 -19.06
N ASN A 131 10.52 -17.00 -19.67
CA ASN A 131 11.21 -16.58 -20.87
C ASN A 131 12.60 -16.01 -20.55
N ARG A 132 13.65 -16.64 -21.09
CA ARG A 132 15.06 -16.26 -20.85
C ARG A 132 15.36 -14.78 -21.13
N THR A 133 14.71 -14.20 -22.14
CA THR A 133 14.92 -12.81 -22.55
C THR A 133 14.29 -11.83 -21.56
N TYR A 134 13.12 -12.14 -21.00
CA TYR A 134 12.36 -11.22 -20.16
C TYR A 134 12.55 -11.46 -18.66
N ARG A 135 13.12 -12.60 -18.29
CA ARG A 135 13.46 -12.93 -16.90
C ARG A 135 14.26 -11.83 -16.22
N VAL A 136 15.12 -11.12 -16.96
CA VAL A 136 15.92 -10.01 -16.43
C VAL A 136 15.07 -8.88 -15.85
N CYS A 137 13.90 -8.61 -16.44
CA CYS A 137 13.00 -7.56 -15.96
C CYS A 137 12.43 -7.89 -14.57
N VAL A 138 12.00 -9.15 -14.38
CA VAL A 138 11.48 -9.61 -13.08
C VAL A 138 12.61 -9.69 -12.05
N VAL A 139 13.76 -10.25 -12.41
CA VAL A 139 14.90 -10.40 -11.48
C VAL A 139 15.46 -9.04 -11.03
N ASN A 140 15.57 -8.07 -11.95
CA ASN A 140 16.06 -6.74 -11.61
C ASN A 140 15.07 -6.00 -10.70
N ALA A 141 13.78 -5.98 -11.05
CA ALA A 141 12.76 -5.39 -10.18
C ALA A 141 12.71 -6.08 -8.80
N ALA A 142 12.82 -7.42 -8.78
CA ALA A 142 12.86 -8.18 -7.55
C ALA A 142 14.05 -7.79 -6.65
N ARG A 143 15.23 -7.56 -7.25
CA ARG A 143 16.41 -7.11 -6.49
C ARG A 143 16.27 -5.66 -6.03
N ASN A 144 15.81 -4.77 -6.90
CA ASN A 144 15.73 -3.32 -6.65
C ASN A 144 14.72 -2.98 -5.54
N HIS A 145 13.62 -3.71 -5.45
CA HIS A 145 12.55 -3.42 -4.49
C HIS A 145 12.55 -4.33 -3.26
N ARG A 146 13.48 -5.28 -3.13
CA ARG A 146 13.50 -6.24 -2.01
C ARG A 146 13.49 -5.55 -0.65
N THR A 147 14.44 -4.65 -0.41
CA THR A 147 14.56 -3.94 0.86
C THR A 147 13.35 -3.06 1.13
N ALA A 148 12.79 -2.43 0.08
CA ALA A 148 11.57 -1.64 0.21
C ALA A 148 10.36 -2.50 0.58
N MET A 149 10.23 -3.71 0.03
CA MET A 149 9.16 -4.66 0.39
C MET A 149 9.31 -5.13 1.84
N GLU A 150 10.54 -5.43 2.28
CA GLU A 150 10.82 -5.85 3.66
C GLU A 150 10.45 -4.74 4.65
N LEU A 151 10.86 -3.48 4.40
CA LEU A 151 10.49 -2.32 5.23
C LEU A 151 8.97 -2.06 5.22
N ALA A 152 8.36 -2.03 4.03
CA ALA A 152 6.93 -1.85 3.91
C ALA A 152 6.13 -2.94 4.62
N SER A 153 6.60 -4.19 4.61
CA SER A 153 5.97 -5.29 5.35
C SER A 153 6.01 -5.13 6.87
N MET A 154 6.90 -4.27 7.38
CA MET A 154 6.97 -3.89 8.78
C MET A 154 6.13 -2.63 9.09
N GLY A 155 5.55 -2.00 8.06
CA GLY A 155 4.77 -0.75 8.18
C GLY A 155 5.63 0.50 8.37
N VAL A 156 6.85 0.53 7.80
CA VAL A 156 7.82 1.64 7.92
C VAL A 156 8.40 2.11 6.59
#